data_AF-A0A0E3L0F4-F1
#
_entry.id   AF-A0A0E3L0F4-F1
#
_cell.length_a   1.000
_cell.length_b   1.000
_cell.length_c   1.000
_cell.angle_alpha   90.00
_cell.angle_beta   90.00
_cell.angle_gamma   90.00
#
_symmetry.space_group_name_H-M   'P 1'
#
loop_
_entity.id
_entity.type
_entity.pdbx_description
1 polymer ?
#
loop_
_entity_poly.entity_id
_entity_poly.type
_entity_poly.pdbx_seq_one_letter_code
_entity_poly.pdbx_strand_id
1 'polypeptide(L)'
;MKRKDPATKNQKFLAVFIALTMLLSACMIYFTGNSDKNSNNDISSTENVEEGLIIPFSQIPGKQVHHKFNSIADGLNMTPQGAISATYVDLQKAAGTPFEQIVGNTSMLNWLYGANVTKVYNTNYVNGSNEFELHLIPEQKIFAPIGAIPYKNYYLLARTNSTYDIWNVAGSPVILGSHQSARNVIDILEGNATATTEYDALLSQANPEGSIYQRVITKTNSTDIPADQVYMDFRKLGDGNYTQTSLYLNPEPEFTEKIETLKANSTERGVIYNVTTSGNITKIVMTSDFGSLLNEAQMLAQ
;
A
#
# COMPACT_ATOMS: atom_id res chain seq x y z
N MET A 1 0.62 51.82 3.10
CA MET A 1 -0.50 50.96 3.54
C MET A 1 -0.04 49.50 3.54
N LYS A 2 -0.56 48.72 4.49
CA LYS A 2 0.07 47.59 5.19
C LYS A 2 0.51 46.41 4.30
N ARG A 3 1.71 45.88 4.59
CA ARG A 3 2.26 44.58 4.18
C ARG A 3 1.27 43.45 4.53
N LYS A 4 1.12 42.47 3.63
CA LYS A 4 0.77 41.10 4.02
C LYS A 4 2.05 40.27 3.98
N ASP A 5 2.34 39.66 5.11
CA ASP A 5 3.59 38.98 5.40
C ASP A 5 3.86 37.79 4.49
N PRO A 6 5.15 37.48 4.22
CA PRO A 6 5.52 36.29 3.47
C PRO A 6 5.04 35.05 4.23
N ALA A 7 4.50 34.07 3.51
CA ALA A 7 4.09 32.78 4.08
C ALA A 7 5.22 32.26 4.98
N THR A 8 4.94 32.23 6.29
CA THR A 8 5.94 31.85 7.29
C THR A 8 6.33 30.40 7.07
N LYS A 9 7.64 30.12 7.19
CA LYS A 9 8.31 28.84 6.93
C LYS A 9 7.57 27.59 7.47
N ASN A 10 6.70 27.71 8.47
CA ASN A 10 6.01 26.60 9.14
C ASN A 10 4.76 26.04 8.41
N GLN A 11 4.18 26.72 7.41
CA GLN A 11 3.05 26.17 6.63
C GLN A 11 3.49 25.25 5.47
N LYS A 12 4.73 25.40 5.00
CA LYS A 12 5.31 24.50 3.98
C LYS A 12 5.69 23.13 4.56
N PHE A 13 5.91 23.05 5.87
CA PHE A 13 6.12 21.78 6.58
C PHE A 13 4.82 21.04 6.88
N LEU A 14 3.65 21.70 6.87
CA LEU A 14 2.37 21.07 7.20
C LEU A 14 1.83 20.17 6.07
N ALA A 15 2.05 20.54 4.80
CA ALA A 15 1.68 19.70 3.64
C ALA A 15 2.65 18.52 3.42
N VAL A 16 3.93 18.73 3.74
CA VAL A 16 4.92 17.65 3.82
C VAL A 16 4.58 16.73 5.00
N PHE A 17 4.15 17.23 6.15
CA PHE A 17 3.77 16.39 7.30
C PHE A 17 2.50 15.56 7.08
N ILE A 18 1.53 15.98 6.26
CA ILE A 18 0.28 15.23 6.02
C ILE A 18 0.45 14.17 4.91
N ALA A 19 1.20 14.44 3.85
CA ALA A 19 1.57 13.43 2.84
C ALA A 19 2.61 12.42 3.38
N LEU A 20 3.45 12.83 4.33
CA LEU A 20 4.52 12.01 4.91
C LEU A 20 4.10 11.27 6.20
N THR A 21 2.88 11.44 6.72
CA THR A 21 2.36 10.67 7.87
C THR A 21 1.28 9.65 7.51
N MET A 22 0.59 9.78 6.37
CA MET A 22 -0.43 8.80 5.95
C MET A 22 0.14 7.56 5.26
N LEU A 23 1.41 7.59 4.80
CA LEU A 23 2.09 6.41 4.23
C LEU A 23 3.24 5.86 5.12
N LEU A 24 3.81 6.66 6.03
CA LEU A 24 4.92 6.22 6.91
C LEU A 24 4.49 5.79 8.32
N SER A 25 3.23 5.90 8.71
CA SER A 25 2.78 5.48 10.06
C SER A 25 2.39 4.00 10.17
N ALA A 26 2.37 3.24 9.08
CA ALA A 26 2.00 1.81 9.12
C ALA A 26 3.19 0.83 9.12
N CYS A 27 4.42 1.23 8.77
CA CYS A 27 5.54 0.26 8.69
C CYS A 27 6.95 0.84 8.94
N MET A 28 7.16 1.63 10.01
CA MET A 28 8.49 1.79 10.61
C MET A 28 8.35 1.61 12.13
N ILE A 29 9.01 0.57 12.64
CA ILE A 29 9.02 0.11 14.03
C ILE A 29 9.49 1.23 14.95
N TYR A 30 8.68 1.62 15.95
CA TYR A 30 9.11 2.09 17.27
C TYR A 30 7.91 2.10 18.24
N PHE A 31 7.64 0.96 18.87
CA PHE A 31 6.89 0.92 20.12
C PHE A 31 7.89 1.13 21.27
N THR A 32 7.95 2.35 21.81
CA THR A 32 8.48 2.61 23.14
C THR A 32 7.31 3.00 24.04
N GLY A 33 7.08 2.18 25.07
CA GLY A 33 6.10 2.49 26.10
C GLY A 33 6.59 3.61 27.00
N ASN A 34 5.71 4.56 27.32
CA ASN A 34 5.42 4.92 28.71
C ASN A 34 4.11 5.71 28.82
N SER A 35 3.34 5.37 29.85
CA SER A 35 2.11 6.01 30.31
C SER A 35 2.31 7.47 30.77
N ASP A 36 1.41 8.39 30.40
CA ASP A 36 0.48 9.07 31.32
C ASP A 36 -0.32 10.24 30.68
N LYS A 37 -1.63 10.25 30.99
CA LYS A 37 -2.56 11.37 31.25
C LYS A 37 -3.10 12.32 30.16
N ASN A 38 -4.43 12.25 30.04
CA ASN A 38 -5.44 13.31 29.96
C ASN A 38 -5.23 14.52 29.04
N SER A 39 -6.14 14.70 28.09
CA SER A 39 -7.12 15.80 28.17
C SER A 39 -8.29 15.58 27.21
N ASN A 40 -9.50 15.79 27.72
CA ASN A 40 -10.73 15.95 26.95
C ASN A 40 -10.59 17.09 25.94
N ASN A 41 -11.16 16.91 24.75
CA ASN A 41 -11.88 17.97 24.06
C ASN A 41 -12.89 17.36 23.08
N ASP A 42 -14.15 17.42 23.50
CA ASP A 42 -15.31 17.37 22.63
C ASP A 42 -15.18 18.44 21.54
N ILE A 43 -15.22 18.04 20.27
CA ILE A 43 -15.52 18.94 19.15
C ILE A 43 -16.66 18.33 18.35
N SER A 44 -17.86 18.77 18.72
CA SER A 44 -19.03 19.03 17.88
C SER A 44 -18.91 18.57 16.43
N SER A 45 -19.65 17.50 16.12
CA SER A 45 -20.10 17.16 14.77
C SER A 45 -20.71 18.39 14.10
N THR A 46 -20.06 18.89 13.04
CA THR A 46 -20.69 19.88 12.15
C THR A 46 -20.93 19.18 10.82
N GLU A 47 -22.20 18.91 10.55
CA GLU A 47 -22.72 18.52 9.24
C GLU A 47 -22.37 19.57 8.18
N ASN A 48 -22.10 19.07 6.97
CA ASN A 48 -22.39 19.63 5.64
C ASN A 48 -21.29 19.19 4.66
N VAL A 49 -21.32 17.91 4.26
CA VAL A 49 -20.69 17.48 3.01
C VAL A 49 -21.71 17.83 1.93
N GLU A 50 -21.43 18.85 1.10
CA GLU A 50 -22.15 19.00 -0.17
C GLU A 50 -22.14 17.64 -0.87
N GLU A 51 -23.32 17.08 -1.16
CA GLU A 51 -23.43 15.83 -1.94
C GLU A 51 -22.82 16.09 -3.33
N GLY A 52 -21.53 15.78 -3.47
CA GLY A 52 -20.85 15.83 -4.75
C GLY A 52 -21.61 14.96 -5.74
N LEU A 53 -21.83 15.45 -6.96
CA LEU A 53 -22.51 14.70 -8.01
C LEU A 53 -21.77 13.36 -8.24
N ILE A 54 -22.40 12.23 -7.94
CA ILE A 54 -21.83 10.90 -8.20
C ILE A 54 -22.18 10.48 -9.63
N ILE A 55 -21.18 10.05 -10.39
CA ILE A 55 -21.33 9.53 -11.75
C ILE A 55 -20.85 8.06 -11.83
N PRO A 56 -21.55 7.18 -12.54
CA PRO A 56 -21.06 5.84 -12.85
C PRO A 56 -19.91 5.90 -13.87
N PHE A 57 -19.02 4.91 -13.86
CA PHE A 57 -17.92 4.82 -14.82
C PHE A 57 -18.42 4.78 -16.26
N SER A 58 -19.57 4.16 -16.53
CA SER A 58 -20.18 4.10 -17.87
C SER A 58 -20.51 5.46 -18.49
N GLN A 59 -20.62 6.53 -17.69
CA GLN A 59 -20.80 7.90 -18.19
C GLN A 59 -19.48 8.58 -18.55
N ILE A 60 -18.34 8.00 -18.18
CA ILE A 60 -17.01 8.53 -18.49
C ILE A 60 -16.66 8.07 -19.90
N PRO A 61 -16.40 9.00 -20.83
CA PRO A 61 -16.09 8.65 -22.22
C PRO A 61 -14.77 7.90 -22.34
N GLY A 62 -14.56 7.26 -23.49
CA GLY A 62 -13.30 6.59 -23.82
C GLY A 62 -13.16 5.18 -23.23
N LYS A 63 -11.93 4.66 -23.27
CA LYS A 63 -11.53 3.40 -22.65
C LYS A 63 -11.49 3.54 -21.12
N GLN A 64 -11.78 2.44 -20.46
CA GLN A 64 -11.61 2.28 -19.02
C GLN A 64 -10.58 1.18 -18.75
N VAL A 65 -9.93 1.26 -17.59
CA VAL A 65 -9.00 0.23 -17.13
C VAL A 65 -9.76 -1.06 -16.86
N HIS A 66 -9.28 -2.16 -17.43
CA HIS A 66 -9.79 -3.50 -17.17
C HIS A 66 -8.61 -4.43 -16.91
N HIS A 67 -8.29 -4.65 -15.63
CA HIS A 67 -7.16 -5.49 -15.24
C HIS A 67 -7.52 -6.35 -14.02
N LYS A 68 -6.98 -7.57 -13.95
CA LYS A 68 -7.13 -8.39 -12.75
C LYS A 68 -6.51 -7.65 -11.56
N PHE A 69 -7.13 -7.72 -10.39
CA PHE A 69 -6.64 -7.01 -9.19
C PHE A 69 -7.01 -7.75 -7.91
N ASN A 70 -6.25 -8.80 -7.61
CA ASN A 70 -6.45 -9.70 -6.48
C ASN A 70 -5.16 -9.96 -5.68
N SER A 71 -4.04 -9.38 -6.09
CA SER A 71 -2.73 -9.56 -5.44
C SER A 71 -1.78 -8.41 -5.76
N ILE A 72 -0.62 -8.41 -5.09
CA ILE A 72 0.47 -7.50 -5.42
C ILE A 72 1.04 -7.75 -6.81
N ALA A 73 1.08 -9.01 -7.26
CA ALA A 73 1.55 -9.37 -8.60
C ALA A 73 0.67 -8.75 -9.68
N ASP A 74 -0.65 -8.72 -9.47
CA ASP A 74 -1.60 -8.07 -10.37
C ASP A 74 -1.34 -6.54 -10.47
N GLY A 75 -0.98 -5.88 -9.37
CA GLY A 75 -0.60 -4.45 -9.37
C GLY A 75 0.77 -4.19 -9.99
N LEU A 76 1.74 -5.08 -9.76
CA LEU A 76 3.08 -4.99 -10.35
C LEU A 76 3.06 -5.15 -11.87
N ASN A 77 2.13 -5.93 -12.41
CA ASN A 77 1.87 -6.02 -13.86
C ASN A 77 1.39 -4.71 -14.51
N MET A 78 1.05 -3.70 -13.71
CA MET A 78 0.72 -2.35 -14.16
C MET A 78 1.77 -1.31 -13.75
N THR A 79 2.81 -1.73 -13.05
CA THR A 79 3.77 -0.84 -12.40
C THR A 79 4.97 -0.57 -13.31
N PRO A 80 5.31 0.70 -13.59
CA PRO A 80 6.53 1.03 -14.32
C PRO A 80 7.80 0.53 -13.62
N GLN A 81 8.82 0.24 -14.43
CA GLN A 81 10.15 -0.18 -13.96
C GLN A 81 10.75 0.77 -12.91
N GLY A 82 11.54 0.23 -11.99
CA GLY A 82 12.28 0.98 -10.96
C GLY A 82 11.51 1.23 -9.65
N ALA A 83 10.39 0.55 -9.43
CA ALA A 83 9.68 0.57 -8.15
C ALA A 83 10.53 -0.10 -7.07
N ILE A 84 10.73 0.58 -5.94
CA ILE A 84 11.54 0.06 -4.82
C ILE A 84 10.71 -0.60 -3.73
N SER A 85 9.39 -0.37 -3.73
CA SER A 85 8.46 -1.14 -2.92
C SER A 85 7.06 -1.00 -3.47
N ALA A 86 6.23 -1.99 -3.17
CA ALA A 86 4.80 -1.92 -3.39
C ALA A 86 4.06 -2.63 -2.26
N THR A 87 2.81 -2.23 -2.05
CA THR A 87 1.91 -2.85 -1.07
C THR A 87 0.58 -3.14 -1.75
N TYR A 88 -0.05 -4.25 -1.36
CA TYR A 88 -1.43 -4.58 -1.71
C TYR A 88 -2.21 -4.94 -0.45
N VAL A 89 -3.45 -4.46 -0.36
CA VAL A 89 -4.35 -4.72 0.77
C VAL A 89 -5.75 -5.06 0.26
N ASP A 90 -6.32 -6.12 0.80
CA ASP A 90 -7.74 -6.48 0.66
C ASP A 90 -8.50 -5.99 1.91
N LEU A 91 -9.18 -4.85 1.78
CA LEU A 91 -9.88 -4.17 2.87
C LEU A 91 -11.06 -5.00 3.39
N GLN A 92 -11.69 -5.79 2.51
CA GLN A 92 -12.80 -6.65 2.91
C GLN A 92 -12.34 -7.80 3.79
N LYS A 93 -11.14 -8.35 3.53
CA LYS A 93 -10.55 -9.38 4.39
C LYS A 93 -9.90 -8.82 5.65
N ALA A 94 -9.47 -7.56 5.63
CA ALA A 94 -8.95 -6.88 6.80
C ALA A 94 -10.06 -6.58 7.83
N ALA A 95 -11.28 -6.30 7.37
CA ALA A 95 -12.42 -5.96 8.23
C ALA A 95 -12.69 -7.03 9.31
N GLY A 96 -12.88 -6.59 10.56
CA GLY A 96 -13.10 -7.46 11.70
C GLY A 96 -11.87 -8.27 12.12
N THR A 97 -10.68 -7.91 11.62
CA THR A 97 -9.40 -8.50 12.04
C THR A 97 -8.51 -7.41 12.67
N PRO A 98 -7.46 -7.78 13.43
CA PRO A 98 -6.50 -6.81 13.93
C PRO A 98 -5.83 -5.96 12.82
N PHE A 99 -5.80 -6.44 11.57
CA PHE A 99 -5.28 -5.67 10.44
C PHE A 99 -6.15 -4.45 10.09
N GLU A 100 -7.43 -4.41 10.45
CA GLU A 100 -8.29 -3.24 10.21
C GLU A 100 -7.70 -1.97 10.84
N GLN A 101 -7.10 -2.10 12.03
CA GLN A 101 -6.44 -0.97 12.72
C GLN A 101 -5.12 -0.57 12.08
N ILE A 102 -4.41 -1.52 11.47
CA ILE A 102 -3.09 -1.31 10.84
C ILE A 102 -3.24 -0.66 9.46
N VAL A 103 -4.27 -1.07 8.72
CA VAL A 103 -4.57 -0.54 7.38
C VAL A 103 -5.00 0.92 7.43
N GLY A 104 -5.43 1.41 8.60
CA GLY A 104 -5.69 2.82 8.85
C GLY A 104 -7.03 3.32 8.30
N ASN A 105 -7.21 4.64 8.34
CA ASN A 105 -8.49 5.26 8.02
C ASN A 105 -8.71 5.41 6.50
N THR A 106 -9.61 4.62 5.92
CA THR A 106 -10.01 4.71 4.51
C THR A 106 -10.96 5.87 4.19
N SER A 107 -11.29 6.72 5.17
CA SER A 107 -12.18 7.88 4.98
C SER A 107 -11.71 8.84 3.90
N MET A 108 -10.39 8.96 3.68
CA MET A 108 -9.85 9.78 2.60
C MET A 108 -10.24 9.25 1.21
N LEU A 109 -10.28 7.92 1.04
CA LEU A 109 -10.70 7.29 -0.22
C LEU A 109 -12.20 7.47 -0.44
N ASN A 110 -13.00 7.34 0.62
CA ASN A 110 -14.43 7.62 0.55
C ASN A 110 -14.68 9.11 0.24
N TRP A 111 -13.90 10.03 0.80
CA TRP A 111 -13.96 11.44 0.45
C TRP A 111 -13.59 11.71 -1.01
N LEU A 112 -12.60 10.98 -1.55
CA LEU A 112 -12.15 11.15 -2.93
C LEU A 112 -13.17 10.63 -3.97
N TYR A 113 -13.87 9.54 -3.65
CA TYR A 113 -14.71 8.81 -4.60
C TYR A 113 -16.20 8.85 -4.29
N GLY A 114 -16.63 9.10 -3.05
CA GLY A 114 -18.02 8.91 -2.64
C GLY A 114 -18.47 7.45 -2.74
N ALA A 115 -17.52 6.52 -2.65
CA ALA A 115 -17.73 5.10 -2.82
C ALA A 115 -16.73 4.29 -1.98
N ASN A 116 -17.14 3.08 -1.62
CA ASN A 116 -16.31 2.15 -0.86
C ASN A 116 -15.22 1.54 -1.75
N VAL A 117 -13.96 1.72 -1.34
CA VAL A 117 -12.83 0.97 -1.91
C VAL A 117 -12.71 -0.35 -1.17
N THR A 118 -12.51 -1.45 -1.90
CA THR A 118 -12.37 -2.79 -1.32
C THR A 118 -10.96 -3.36 -1.40
N LYS A 119 -10.14 -2.85 -2.33
CA LYS A 119 -8.74 -3.24 -2.48
C LYS A 119 -7.90 -2.04 -2.83
N VAL A 120 -6.70 -1.99 -2.27
CA VAL A 120 -5.75 -0.89 -2.43
C VAL A 120 -4.41 -1.47 -2.85
N TYR A 121 -3.72 -0.78 -3.75
CA TYR A 121 -2.33 -1.01 -4.07
C TYR A 121 -1.61 0.33 -4.09
N ASN A 122 -0.39 0.36 -3.56
CA ASN A 122 0.48 1.53 -3.63
C ASN A 122 1.86 1.08 -4.14
N THR A 123 2.53 1.95 -4.88
CA THR A 123 3.94 1.76 -5.26
C THR A 123 4.77 2.97 -4.85
N ASN A 124 6.04 2.74 -4.50
CA ASN A 124 7.00 3.78 -4.14
C ASN A 124 8.25 3.71 -5.00
N TYR A 125 8.86 4.88 -5.22
CA TYR A 125 10.09 5.05 -5.99
C TYR A 125 11.08 5.91 -5.19
N VAL A 126 12.39 5.79 -5.44
CA VAL A 126 13.44 6.51 -4.68
C VAL A 126 13.18 8.02 -4.57
N ASN A 127 12.67 8.64 -5.63
CA ASN A 127 12.44 10.09 -5.71
C ASN A 127 10.95 10.47 -5.65
N GLY A 128 10.06 9.54 -5.32
CA GLY A 128 8.60 9.71 -5.42
C GLY A 128 8.06 9.89 -6.85
N SER A 129 8.94 9.89 -7.85
CA SER A 129 8.57 9.95 -9.26
C SER A 129 7.84 8.66 -9.66
N ASN A 130 6.72 8.76 -10.36
CA ASN A 130 5.90 7.64 -10.84
C ASN A 130 5.09 6.90 -9.77
N GLU A 131 5.01 7.42 -8.54
CA GLU A 131 4.09 6.88 -7.54
C GLU A 131 2.65 6.94 -8.05
N PHE A 132 1.93 5.85 -7.82
CA PHE A 132 0.52 5.72 -8.12
C PHE A 132 -0.12 4.69 -7.18
N GLU A 133 -1.44 4.75 -7.13
CA GLU A 133 -2.29 3.84 -6.38
C GLU A 133 -3.29 3.17 -7.33
N LEU A 134 -3.71 1.96 -6.97
CA LEU A 134 -4.83 1.28 -7.61
C LEU A 134 -5.92 1.01 -6.58
N HIS A 135 -7.16 1.36 -6.94
CA HIS A 135 -8.32 1.22 -6.07
C HIS A 135 -9.42 0.40 -6.74
N LEU A 136 -9.84 -0.69 -6.10
CA LEU A 136 -11.05 -1.39 -6.53
C LEU A 136 -12.28 -0.75 -5.92
N ILE A 137 -13.15 -0.23 -6.78
CA ILE A 137 -14.47 0.30 -6.40
C ILE A 137 -15.54 -0.62 -7.01
N PRO A 138 -16.13 -1.55 -6.24
CA PRO A 138 -17.09 -2.52 -6.80
C PRO A 138 -18.30 -1.87 -7.48
N GLU A 139 -18.74 -0.73 -6.94
CA GLU A 139 -19.91 -0.01 -7.44
C GLU A 139 -19.65 0.74 -8.76
N GLN A 140 -18.39 0.82 -9.19
CA GLN A 140 -17.97 1.49 -10.42
C GLN A 140 -18.57 2.89 -10.58
N LYS A 141 -18.55 3.67 -9.49
CA LYS A 141 -19.04 5.04 -9.44
C LYS A 141 -18.08 5.91 -8.64
N ILE A 142 -18.00 7.18 -8.99
CA ILE A 142 -17.13 8.17 -8.35
C ILE A 142 -17.82 9.53 -8.29
N PHE A 143 -17.39 10.40 -7.38
CA PHE A 143 -17.66 11.82 -7.51
C PHE A 143 -17.21 12.35 -8.88
N ALA A 144 -18.01 13.24 -9.44
CA ALA A 144 -17.76 13.88 -10.72
C ALA A 144 -16.40 14.60 -10.67
N PRO A 145 -15.56 14.42 -11.70
CA PRO A 145 -14.29 15.11 -11.76
C PRO A 145 -14.51 16.57 -12.11
N ILE A 146 -13.58 17.42 -11.66
CA ILE A 146 -13.66 18.86 -11.93
C ILE A 146 -13.03 19.25 -13.29
N GLY A 147 -12.42 18.28 -13.96
CA GLY A 147 -11.81 18.42 -15.27
C GLY A 147 -11.43 17.06 -15.84
N ALA A 148 -11.28 16.98 -17.15
CA ALA A 148 -10.87 15.75 -17.81
C ALA A 148 -9.98 16.07 -19.02
N ILE A 149 -8.93 15.27 -19.21
CA ILE A 149 -8.07 15.35 -20.39
C ILE A 149 -7.94 13.98 -21.04
N PRO A 150 -8.02 13.88 -22.38
CA PRO A 150 -7.86 12.61 -23.07
C PRO A 150 -6.38 12.21 -23.16
N TYR A 151 -6.10 10.91 -23.08
CA TYR A 151 -4.80 10.30 -23.35
C TYR A 151 -4.99 8.87 -23.86
N LYS A 152 -4.57 8.57 -25.09
CA LYS A 152 -4.70 7.24 -25.72
C LYS A 152 -6.12 6.64 -25.60
N ASN A 153 -7.13 7.48 -25.81
CA ASN A 153 -8.56 7.17 -25.65
C ASN A 153 -9.02 6.89 -24.21
N TYR A 154 -8.18 6.99 -23.19
CA TYR A 154 -8.60 7.10 -21.79
C TYR A 154 -8.83 8.56 -21.44
N TYR A 155 -9.55 8.82 -20.35
CA TYR A 155 -9.67 10.14 -19.76
C TYR A 155 -8.99 10.16 -18.40
N LEU A 156 -8.02 11.06 -18.24
CA LEU A 156 -7.45 11.42 -16.95
C LEU A 156 -8.37 12.46 -16.33
N LEU A 157 -8.85 12.16 -15.14
CA LEU A 157 -9.89 12.90 -14.43
C LEU A 157 -9.29 13.67 -13.27
N ALA A 158 -9.40 15.00 -13.30
CA ALA A 158 -8.83 15.88 -12.30
C ALA A 158 -9.59 15.77 -10.97
N ARG A 159 -8.84 15.64 -9.87
CA ARG A 159 -9.41 15.59 -8.50
C ARG A 159 -9.21 16.87 -7.70
N THR A 160 -8.28 17.72 -8.11
CA THR A 160 -8.04 19.01 -7.46
C THR A 160 -8.03 20.13 -8.49
N ASN A 161 -8.37 21.35 -8.05
CA ASN A 161 -8.42 22.54 -8.90
C ASN A 161 -7.01 23.04 -9.21
N SER A 162 -6.22 22.19 -9.85
CA SER A 162 -4.81 22.40 -10.25
C SER A 162 -3.86 22.74 -9.09
N THR A 163 -4.28 22.58 -7.84
CA THR A 163 -3.44 22.83 -6.66
C THR A 163 -2.42 21.70 -6.46
N TYR A 164 -2.84 20.47 -6.77
CA TYR A 164 -2.01 19.29 -6.71
C TYR A 164 -2.17 18.48 -8.00
N ASP A 165 -1.09 17.83 -8.42
CA ASP A 165 -1.11 16.96 -9.59
C ASP A 165 -1.71 15.59 -9.23
N ILE A 166 -3.03 15.55 -9.01
CA ILE A 166 -3.77 14.34 -8.61
C ILE A 166 -4.90 14.07 -9.59
N TRP A 167 -4.77 12.93 -10.26
CA TRP A 167 -5.63 12.49 -11.34
C TRP A 167 -5.98 11.04 -11.14
N ASN A 168 -7.16 10.66 -11.62
CA ASN A 168 -7.48 9.25 -11.73
C ASN A 168 -7.92 8.87 -13.13
N VAL A 169 -7.85 7.57 -13.43
CA VAL A 169 -8.40 6.97 -14.64
C VAL A 169 -9.45 5.96 -14.20
N ALA A 170 -10.65 6.05 -14.75
CA ALA A 170 -11.75 5.18 -14.38
C ALA A 170 -11.55 3.75 -14.89
N GLY A 171 -12.03 2.78 -14.12
CA GLY A 171 -11.98 1.37 -14.45
C GLY A 171 -11.87 0.48 -13.22
N SER A 172 -11.57 -0.78 -13.46
CA SER A 172 -11.41 -1.80 -12.43
C SER A 172 -10.03 -2.45 -12.60
N PRO A 173 -9.01 -2.04 -11.82
CA PRO A 173 -9.05 -1.00 -10.78
C PRO A 173 -8.99 0.44 -11.33
N VAL A 174 -9.36 1.42 -10.49
CA VAL A 174 -9.10 2.85 -10.73
C VAL A 174 -7.62 3.12 -10.52
N ILE A 175 -6.98 3.82 -11.46
CA ILE A 175 -5.61 4.33 -11.27
C ILE A 175 -5.72 5.70 -10.62
N LEU A 176 -4.93 6.00 -9.59
CA LEU A 176 -4.79 7.33 -8.98
C LEU A 176 -3.31 7.72 -8.96
N GLY A 177 -2.97 8.94 -9.37
CA GLY A 177 -1.59 9.44 -9.32
C GLY A 177 -1.41 10.76 -10.02
N SER A 178 -0.15 11.14 -10.26
CA SER A 178 0.18 12.30 -11.10
C SER A 178 -0.24 12.07 -12.55
N HIS A 179 -0.35 13.15 -13.35
CA HIS A 179 -0.54 13.01 -14.78
C HIS A 179 0.46 12.03 -15.42
N GLN A 180 1.74 12.15 -15.04
CA GLN A 180 2.79 11.34 -15.63
C GLN A 180 2.69 9.88 -15.16
N SER A 181 2.43 9.65 -13.87
CA SER A 181 2.25 8.30 -13.34
C SER A 181 1.09 7.58 -14.04
N ALA A 182 -0.07 8.23 -14.17
CA ALA A 182 -1.25 7.66 -14.83
C ALA A 182 -0.97 7.32 -16.31
N ARG A 183 -0.25 8.18 -17.03
CA ARG A 183 0.17 7.92 -18.42
C ARG A 183 1.11 6.73 -18.52
N ASN A 184 2.09 6.62 -17.62
CA ASN A 184 3.02 5.50 -17.62
C ASN A 184 2.30 4.16 -17.40
N VAL A 185 1.31 4.13 -16.50
CA VAL A 185 0.48 2.94 -16.29
C VAL A 185 -0.36 2.62 -17.53
N ILE A 186 -0.98 3.62 -18.16
CA ILE A 186 -1.72 3.43 -19.43
C ILE A 186 -0.80 2.90 -20.53
N ASP A 187 0.45 3.39 -20.61
CA ASP A 187 1.42 2.94 -21.61
C ASP A 187 1.74 1.46 -21.46
N ILE A 188 1.82 0.95 -20.22
CA ILE A 188 1.97 -0.48 -19.95
C ILE A 188 0.74 -1.26 -20.38
N LEU A 189 -0.47 -0.81 -20.00
CA LEU A 189 -1.73 -1.46 -20.35
C LEU A 189 -1.96 -1.54 -21.87
N GLU A 190 -1.51 -0.53 -22.61
CA GLU A 190 -1.61 -0.47 -24.07
C GLU A 190 -0.42 -1.16 -24.78
N GLY A 191 0.50 -1.79 -24.05
CA GLY A 191 1.65 -2.51 -24.61
C GLY A 191 2.74 -1.63 -25.21
N ASN A 192 2.77 -0.33 -24.86
CA ASN A 192 3.79 0.63 -25.29
C ASN A 192 4.97 0.73 -24.33
N ALA A 193 4.83 0.17 -23.14
CA ALA A 193 5.88 0.06 -22.12
C ALA A 193 5.77 -1.29 -21.41
N THR A 194 6.85 -1.70 -20.75
CA THR A 194 6.90 -2.96 -20.00
C THR A 194 6.67 -2.70 -18.52
N ALA A 195 5.84 -3.53 -17.90
CA ALA A 195 5.71 -3.58 -16.45
C ALA A 195 7.02 -3.98 -15.76
N THR A 196 7.14 -3.70 -14.47
CA THR A 196 8.27 -4.14 -13.66
C THR A 196 8.31 -5.66 -13.54
N THR A 197 9.52 -6.21 -13.64
CA THR A 197 9.83 -7.64 -13.42
C THR A 197 10.76 -7.81 -12.22
N GLU A 198 10.97 -6.74 -11.46
CA GLU A 198 11.99 -6.64 -10.42
C GLU A 198 11.80 -7.66 -9.28
N TYR A 199 10.56 -8.10 -9.06
CA TYR A 199 10.18 -9.01 -7.99
C TYR A 199 9.78 -10.42 -8.46
N ASP A 200 9.95 -10.74 -9.75
CA ASP A 200 9.50 -12.01 -10.34
C ASP A 200 10.14 -13.23 -9.65
N ALA A 201 11.42 -13.12 -9.28
CA ALA A 201 12.14 -14.18 -8.58
C ALA A 201 11.45 -14.56 -7.25
N LEU A 202 11.08 -13.56 -6.45
CA LEU A 202 10.36 -13.78 -5.19
C LEU A 202 8.93 -14.25 -5.44
N LEU A 203 8.19 -13.58 -6.34
CA LEU A 203 6.78 -13.88 -6.59
C LEU A 203 6.57 -15.27 -7.20
N SER A 204 7.55 -15.81 -7.92
CA SER A 204 7.52 -17.18 -8.43
C SER A 204 7.49 -18.26 -7.34
N GLN A 205 7.91 -17.92 -6.11
CA GLN A 205 7.90 -18.81 -4.94
C GLN A 205 6.85 -18.42 -3.89
N ALA A 206 6.14 -17.32 -4.12
CA ALA A 206 5.05 -16.83 -3.29
C ALA A 206 3.74 -17.57 -3.60
N ASN A 207 2.80 -17.53 -2.65
CA ASN A 207 1.41 -17.89 -2.89
C ASN A 207 0.51 -16.75 -2.40
N PRO A 208 0.35 -15.68 -3.20
CA PRO A 208 -0.32 -14.46 -2.78
C PRO A 208 -1.84 -14.60 -2.66
N GLU A 209 -2.41 -15.74 -3.03
CA GLU A 209 -3.86 -15.94 -3.00
C GLU A 209 -4.40 -15.98 -1.57
N GLY A 210 -5.53 -15.31 -1.37
CA GLY A 210 -6.20 -15.29 -0.07
C GLY A 210 -5.62 -14.30 0.94
N SER A 211 -4.44 -13.70 0.68
CA SER A 211 -3.80 -12.77 1.62
C SER A 211 -4.61 -11.48 1.84
N ILE A 212 -4.53 -10.96 3.06
CA ILE A 212 -5.09 -9.69 3.53
C ILE A 212 -4.15 -8.54 3.12
N TYR A 213 -2.86 -8.76 3.31
CA TYR A 213 -1.80 -7.79 3.09
C TYR A 213 -0.66 -8.48 2.35
N GLN A 214 -0.04 -7.76 1.42
CA GLN A 214 1.14 -8.19 0.69
C GLN A 214 2.07 -6.99 0.51
N ARG A 215 3.38 -7.21 0.57
CA ARG A 215 4.40 -6.19 0.33
C ARG A 215 5.60 -6.78 -0.38
N VAL A 216 6.19 -5.98 -1.25
CA VAL A 216 7.56 -6.17 -1.76
C VAL A 216 8.40 -4.94 -1.44
N ILE A 217 9.68 -5.15 -1.20
CA ILE A 217 10.65 -4.08 -0.94
C ILE A 217 12.04 -4.48 -1.43
N THR A 218 12.74 -3.53 -2.04
CA THR A 218 14.15 -3.64 -2.46
C THR A 218 15.02 -2.88 -1.48
N LYS A 219 16.21 -3.40 -1.17
CA LYS A 219 17.19 -2.74 -0.32
C LYS A 219 17.76 -1.52 -1.03
N THR A 220 17.78 -0.41 -0.32
CA THR A 220 18.26 0.89 -0.77
C THR A 220 19.03 1.54 0.38
N ASN A 221 19.70 2.66 0.12
CA ASN A 221 20.36 3.44 1.17
C ASN A 221 19.38 3.99 2.23
N SER A 222 18.08 3.95 1.97
CA SER A 222 17.02 4.45 2.86
C SER A 222 16.17 3.34 3.48
N THR A 223 16.42 2.07 3.17
CA THR A 223 15.66 0.94 3.69
C THR A 223 16.59 0.00 4.43
N ASP A 224 16.25 -0.25 5.69
CA ASP A 224 17.00 -1.16 6.55
C ASP A 224 16.34 -2.53 6.52
N ILE A 225 16.72 -3.33 5.52
CA ILE A 225 16.26 -4.72 5.36
C ILE A 225 17.46 -5.67 5.24
N PRO A 226 17.39 -6.87 5.84
CA PRO A 226 18.52 -7.80 5.92
C PRO A 226 18.63 -8.72 4.69
N ALA A 227 18.24 -8.24 3.52
CA ALA A 227 18.22 -8.99 2.26
C ALA A 227 18.16 -8.00 1.09
N ASP A 228 18.56 -8.40 -0.11
CA ASP A 228 18.49 -7.53 -1.30
C ASP A 228 17.05 -7.16 -1.65
N GLN A 229 16.13 -8.12 -1.49
CA GLN A 229 14.70 -7.91 -1.66
C GLN A 229 13.92 -8.77 -0.68
N VAL A 230 12.74 -8.29 -0.29
CA VAL A 230 11.82 -9.02 0.57
C VAL A 230 10.42 -9.00 -0.01
N TYR A 231 9.76 -10.15 -0.02
CA TYR A 231 8.31 -10.27 -0.15
C TYR A 231 7.74 -10.70 1.19
N MET A 232 6.57 -10.16 1.56
CA MET A 232 5.85 -10.55 2.76
C MET A 232 4.34 -10.58 2.49
N ASP A 233 3.65 -11.59 3.01
CA ASP A 233 2.19 -11.64 3.06
C ASP A 233 1.64 -12.05 4.41
N PHE A 234 0.38 -11.68 4.64
CA PHE A 234 -0.40 -12.11 5.79
C PHE A 234 -1.73 -12.69 5.37
N ARG A 235 -2.12 -13.80 5.98
CA ARG A 235 -3.39 -14.49 5.74
C ARG A 235 -4.01 -14.95 7.05
N LYS A 236 -5.31 -14.73 7.19
CA LYS A 236 -6.10 -15.31 8.29
C LYS A 236 -6.47 -16.75 7.97
N LEU A 237 -6.35 -17.63 8.96
CA LEU A 237 -6.74 -19.03 8.90
C LEU A 237 -8.13 -19.23 9.52
N GLY A 238 -8.77 -20.36 9.20
CA GLY A 238 -10.13 -20.67 9.65
C GLY A 238 -10.25 -21.02 11.13
N ASP A 239 -9.13 -21.27 11.81
CA ASP A 239 -9.02 -21.61 13.23
C ASP A 239 -8.78 -20.38 14.12
N GLY A 240 -8.75 -19.17 13.54
CA GLY A 240 -8.46 -17.92 14.25
C GLY A 240 -6.99 -17.53 14.27
N ASN A 241 -6.09 -18.41 13.80
CA ASN A 241 -4.68 -18.10 13.64
C ASN A 241 -4.41 -17.30 12.36
N TYR A 242 -3.16 -16.86 12.22
CA TYR A 242 -2.65 -16.12 11.08
C TYR A 242 -1.37 -16.79 10.59
N THR A 243 -1.17 -16.74 9.28
CA THR A 243 0.11 -17.07 8.65
C THR A 243 0.76 -15.81 8.13
N GLN A 244 2.05 -15.64 8.43
CA GLN A 244 2.93 -14.71 7.73
C GLN A 244 3.89 -15.51 6.85
N THR A 245 3.92 -15.22 5.55
CA THR A 245 4.95 -15.74 4.65
C THR A 245 5.93 -14.62 4.32
N SER A 246 7.22 -14.84 4.51
CA SER A 246 8.27 -13.93 4.08
C SER A 246 9.26 -14.65 3.15
N LEU A 247 9.67 -14.00 2.07
CA LEU A 247 10.72 -14.48 1.16
C LEU A 247 11.83 -13.44 1.14
N TYR A 248 13.06 -13.87 1.33
CA TYR A 248 14.25 -13.03 1.35
C TYR A 248 15.19 -13.44 0.23
N LEU A 249 15.49 -12.52 -0.69
CA LEU A 249 16.47 -12.70 -1.75
C LEU A 249 17.86 -12.31 -1.23
N ASN A 250 18.83 -13.22 -1.32
CA ASN A 250 20.19 -13.01 -0.81
C ASN A 250 20.20 -12.47 0.64
N PRO A 251 19.58 -13.17 1.62
CA PRO A 251 19.59 -12.71 3.00
C PRO A 251 21.01 -12.63 3.55
N GLU A 252 21.25 -11.66 4.44
CA GLU A 252 22.52 -11.51 5.12
C GLU A 252 22.83 -12.75 6.00
N PRO A 253 24.11 -13.16 6.12
CA PRO A 253 24.47 -14.32 6.94
C PRO A 253 24.02 -14.19 8.40
N GLU A 254 24.23 -13.02 9.02
CA GLU A 254 23.83 -12.74 10.41
C GLU A 254 22.31 -12.87 10.61
N PHE A 255 21.53 -12.42 9.62
CA PHE A 255 20.08 -12.58 9.65
C PHE A 255 19.65 -14.04 9.51
N THR A 256 20.38 -14.83 8.71
CA THR A 256 20.12 -16.27 8.57
C THR A 256 20.37 -17.02 9.88
N GLU A 257 21.43 -16.69 10.61
CA GLU A 257 21.72 -17.26 11.94
C GLU A 257 20.61 -16.92 12.96
N LYS A 258 20.12 -15.68 12.90
CA LYS A 258 19.02 -15.22 13.73
C LYS A 258 17.71 -15.96 13.48
N ILE A 259 17.39 -16.24 12.21
CA ILE A 259 16.21 -17.04 11.83
C ILE A 259 16.26 -18.43 12.48
N GLU A 260 17.40 -19.12 12.39
CA GLU A 260 17.54 -20.46 12.98
C GLU A 260 17.49 -20.42 14.52
N THR A 261 18.02 -19.37 15.14
CA THR A 261 17.93 -19.15 16.60
C THR A 261 16.48 -18.97 17.05
N LEU A 262 15.70 -18.14 16.35
CA LEU A 262 14.29 -17.92 16.67
C LEU A 262 13.48 -19.20 16.47
N LYS A 263 13.67 -19.88 15.34
CA LYS A 263 13.02 -21.16 15.03
C LYS A 263 13.24 -22.20 16.13
N ALA A 264 14.46 -22.33 16.66
CA ALA A 264 14.78 -23.33 17.70
C ALA A 264 13.92 -23.18 18.97
N ASN A 265 13.55 -21.96 19.34
CA ASN A 265 12.77 -21.66 20.55
C ASN A 265 11.30 -21.29 20.25
N SER A 266 10.85 -21.46 19.01
CA SER A 266 9.55 -20.94 18.52
C SER A 266 8.33 -21.53 19.23
N THR A 267 8.39 -22.81 19.61
CA THR A 267 7.29 -23.50 20.31
C THR A 267 7.00 -22.93 21.69
N GLU A 268 8.03 -22.43 22.40
CA GLU A 268 7.86 -21.79 23.71
C GLU A 268 7.12 -20.45 23.59
N ARG A 269 7.19 -19.81 22.42
CA ARG A 269 6.48 -18.57 22.07
C ARG A 269 5.15 -18.81 21.37
N GLY A 270 4.71 -20.07 21.23
CA GLY A 270 3.46 -20.41 20.56
C GLY A 270 3.47 -20.20 19.04
N VAL A 271 4.65 -20.15 18.40
CA VAL A 271 4.79 -19.92 16.96
C VAL A 271 5.23 -21.20 16.26
N ILE A 272 4.53 -21.57 15.19
CA ILE A 272 4.96 -22.63 14.27
C ILE A 272 5.83 -21.99 13.20
N TYR A 273 7.05 -22.48 13.04
CA TYR A 273 8.06 -21.91 12.17
C TYR A 273 8.49 -22.93 11.11
N ASN A 274 8.37 -22.57 9.83
CA ASN A 274 8.88 -23.39 8.72
C ASN A 274 9.82 -22.56 7.85
N VAL A 275 11.07 -23.01 7.74
CA VAL A 275 12.12 -22.34 6.96
C VAL A 275 12.59 -23.28 5.87
N THR A 276 12.57 -22.77 4.64
CA THR A 276 13.09 -23.49 3.47
C THR A 276 13.95 -22.55 2.65
N THR A 277 15.12 -23.01 2.22
CA THR A 277 16.00 -22.26 1.33
C THR A 277 16.06 -22.94 -0.02
N SER A 278 15.86 -22.18 -1.10
CA SER A 278 15.94 -22.66 -2.47
C SER A 278 16.79 -21.70 -3.30
N GLY A 279 17.99 -22.14 -3.67
CA GLY A 279 19.00 -21.28 -4.28
C GLY A 279 19.37 -20.15 -3.32
N ASN A 280 19.14 -18.91 -3.76
CA ASN A 280 19.43 -17.71 -3.00
C ASN A 280 18.19 -17.07 -2.32
N ILE A 281 17.06 -17.77 -2.32
CA ILE A 281 15.84 -17.33 -1.64
C ILE A 281 15.62 -18.16 -0.39
N THR A 282 15.51 -17.48 0.76
CA THR A 282 15.07 -18.09 2.01
C THR A 282 13.62 -17.73 2.25
N LYS A 283 12.77 -18.75 2.39
CA LYS A 283 11.35 -18.65 2.69
C LYS A 283 11.10 -18.98 4.16
N ILE A 284 10.35 -18.12 4.82
CA ILE A 284 9.88 -18.28 6.19
C ILE A 284 8.36 -18.30 6.16
N VAL A 285 7.76 -19.29 6.80
CA VAL A 285 6.32 -19.34 7.07
C VAL A 285 6.14 -19.45 8.57
N MET A 286 5.58 -18.41 9.17
CA MET A 286 5.23 -18.37 10.59
C MET A 286 3.72 -18.51 10.72
N THR A 287 3.24 -19.34 11.65
CA THR A 287 1.82 -19.47 11.96
C THR A 287 1.60 -19.41 13.46
N SER A 288 0.72 -18.52 13.91
CA SER A 288 0.36 -18.34 15.31
C SER A 288 -0.89 -17.45 15.45
N ASP A 289 -1.30 -17.14 16.68
CA ASP A 289 -2.21 -16.03 16.92
C ASP A 289 -1.56 -14.70 16.51
N PHE A 290 -2.39 -13.66 16.31
CA PHE A 290 -1.92 -12.39 15.78
C PHE A 290 -0.86 -11.71 16.68
N GLY A 291 -1.01 -11.77 18.00
CA GLY A 291 -0.10 -11.11 18.93
C GLY A 291 1.28 -11.76 18.95
N SER A 292 1.31 -13.09 19.02
CA SER A 292 2.54 -13.87 18.97
C SER A 292 3.26 -13.71 17.61
N LEU A 293 2.52 -13.69 16.51
CA LEU A 293 3.08 -13.44 15.17
C LEU A 293 3.72 -12.05 15.06
N LEU A 294 3.07 -11.02 15.62
CA LEU A 294 3.59 -9.65 15.61
C LEU A 294 4.88 -9.54 16.45
N ASN A 295 4.92 -10.16 17.62
CA ASN A 295 6.13 -10.22 18.45
C ASN A 295 7.28 -10.90 17.71
N GLU A 296 7.02 -12.02 17.03
CA GLU A 296 8.03 -12.74 16.27
C GLU A 296 8.58 -11.90 15.11
N ALA A 297 7.69 -11.21 14.38
CA ALA A 297 8.09 -10.28 13.32
C ALA A 297 8.95 -9.12 13.85
N GLN A 298 8.64 -8.59 15.04
CA GLN A 298 9.45 -7.56 15.69
C GLN A 298 10.82 -8.09 16.11
N MET A 299 10.88 -9.31 16.66
CA MET A 299 12.14 -9.95 17.00
C MET A 299 13.02 -10.14 15.76
N LEU A 300 12.45 -10.52 14.61
CA LEU A 300 13.19 -10.65 13.34
C LEU A 300 13.76 -9.32 12.83
N ALA A 301 13.09 -8.20 13.09
CA ALA A 301 13.48 -6.89 12.58
C ALA A 301 14.53 -6.14 13.43
N GLN A 302 14.83 -6.61 14.66
CA GLN A 302 15.84 -6.01 15.57
C GLN A 302 17.29 -6.34 15.23
#